data_AF-R6LIH5-F1
#
_entry.id   AF-R6LIH5-F1
#
_cell.length_a   1.000
_cell.length_b   1.000
_cell.length_c   1.000
_cell.angle_alpha   90.00
_cell.angle_beta   90.00
_cell.angle_gamma   90.00
#
_symmetry.space_group_name_H-M   'P 1'
#
loop_
_entity.id
_entity.type
_entity.pdbx_description
1 polymer ?
#
loop_
_entity_poly.entity_id
_entity_poly.type
_entity_poly.pdbx_seq_one_letter_code
_entity_poly.pdbx_strand_id
1 'polypeptide(L)'
;MINMDIPSAVLKERAKATLRGTYWTFVGATLIVAIVSGLISGIAQLLGPAVGAIASIAVALFYTIPVSLGVQRMYIRTAQGCGVNTNEIFNIYKSGNLMNAILALFLKGLFTFLWSLLFVIPGIIKGYSYLLIDYMMAENPALDQSRAFEISKQLMYGNRFKAFVVELSFIGWQLLSVLTFGIGMLFLTPYMSMTMTHFYLELKERGIHAGIIRPDDNLYAVQASNYSQNGPEFN
;
A
#
# COMPACT_ATOMS: atom_id res chain seq x y z
N MET A 1 4.76 4.30 -22.91
CA MET A 1 3.82 3.57 -22.03
C MET A 1 4.60 2.42 -21.42
N ILE A 2 4.70 2.34 -20.10
CA ILE A 2 5.39 1.23 -19.45
C ILE A 2 4.36 0.12 -19.24
N ASN A 3 4.61 -1.05 -19.80
CA ASN A 3 3.76 -2.22 -19.57
C ASN A 3 4.51 -3.22 -18.69
N MET A 4 3.83 -3.74 -17.68
CA MET A 4 4.36 -4.79 -16.83
C MET A 4 4.00 -6.16 -17.39
N ASP A 5 4.90 -6.81 -18.12
CA ASP A 5 4.60 -8.08 -18.80
C ASP A 5 4.68 -9.33 -17.89
N ILE A 6 4.61 -9.12 -16.57
CA ILE A 6 4.66 -10.20 -15.59
C ILE A 6 3.23 -10.70 -15.26
N PRO A 7 2.97 -12.02 -15.32
CA PRO A 7 1.69 -12.60 -14.92
C PRO A 7 1.39 -12.40 -13.43
N SER A 8 0.10 -12.28 -13.09
CA SER A 8 -0.35 -12.19 -11.70
C SER A 8 0.06 -13.39 -10.83
N ALA A 9 0.19 -14.57 -11.45
CA ALA A 9 0.68 -15.78 -10.79
C ALA A 9 2.11 -15.64 -10.25
N VAL A 10 3.00 -15.00 -11.03
CA VAL A 10 4.40 -14.78 -10.63
C VAL A 10 4.48 -13.81 -9.44
N LEU A 11 3.66 -12.74 -9.44
CA LEU A 11 3.59 -11.80 -8.31
C LEU A 11 3.13 -12.48 -7.02
N LYS A 12 2.14 -13.36 -7.14
CA LYS A 12 1.62 -14.19 -6.03
C LYS A 12 2.67 -15.16 -5.50
N GLU A 13 3.42 -15.82 -6.40
CA GLU A 13 4.49 -16.72 -6.01
C GLU A 13 5.62 -15.97 -5.27
N ARG A 14 6.05 -14.81 -5.79
CA ARG A 14 7.00 -13.92 -5.10
C ARG A 14 6.50 -13.52 -3.72
N ALA A 15 5.23 -13.11 -3.61
CA ALA A 15 4.65 -12.76 -2.33
C ALA A 15 4.66 -13.93 -1.33
N LYS A 16 4.35 -15.14 -1.78
CA LYS A 16 4.40 -16.35 -0.95
C LYS A 16 5.83 -16.67 -0.51
N ALA A 17 6.81 -16.52 -1.41
CA ALA A 17 8.21 -16.73 -1.11
C ALA A 17 8.72 -15.72 -0.06
N THR A 18 8.45 -14.43 -0.24
CA THR A 18 8.84 -13.36 0.69
C THR A 18 8.21 -13.53 2.08
N LEU A 19 6.97 -13.98 2.14
CA LEU A 19 6.26 -14.23 3.41
C LEU A 19 6.69 -15.53 4.09
N ARG A 20 7.45 -16.41 3.42
CA ARG A 20 7.86 -17.69 4.01
C ARG A 20 8.77 -17.43 5.21
N GLY A 21 8.36 -17.91 6.39
CA GLY A 21 9.10 -17.72 7.65
C GLY A 21 8.76 -16.43 8.41
N THR A 22 8.15 -15.44 7.76
CA THR A 22 7.75 -14.17 8.37
C THR A 22 6.24 -13.95 8.37
N TYR A 23 5.47 -14.85 7.78
CA TYR A 23 4.03 -14.72 7.60
C TYR A 23 3.27 -14.34 8.89
N TRP A 24 3.58 -15.01 10.01
CA TRP A 24 2.93 -14.77 11.29
C TRP A 24 3.22 -13.39 11.89
N THR A 25 4.37 -12.78 11.58
CA THR A 25 4.65 -11.41 12.04
C THR A 25 3.75 -10.40 11.33
N PHE A 26 3.46 -10.61 10.04
CA PHE A 26 2.51 -9.78 9.30
C PHE A 26 1.07 -9.99 9.77
N VAL A 27 0.64 -11.24 9.96
CA VAL A 27 -0.69 -11.54 10.52
C VAL A 27 -0.84 -10.90 11.90
N GLY A 28 0.14 -11.07 12.77
CA GLY A 28 0.16 -10.46 14.11
C GLY A 28 0.14 -8.94 14.07
N ALA A 29 0.94 -8.31 13.20
CA ALA A 29 0.94 -6.87 13.02
C ALA A 29 -0.42 -6.35 12.55
N THR A 30 -1.02 -6.99 11.54
CA THR A 30 -2.36 -6.64 11.04
C THR A 30 -3.43 -6.80 12.14
N LEU A 31 -3.37 -7.87 12.92
CA LEU A 31 -4.29 -8.10 14.02
C LEU A 31 -4.15 -7.03 15.12
N ILE A 32 -2.93 -6.72 15.54
CA ILE A 32 -2.67 -5.68 16.56
C ILE A 32 -3.18 -4.33 16.06
N VAL A 33 -2.86 -3.94 14.83
CA VAL A 33 -3.34 -2.69 14.24
C VAL A 33 -4.86 -2.64 14.19
N ALA A 34 -5.53 -3.74 13.84
CA ALA A 34 -6.98 -3.82 13.79
C ALA A 34 -7.62 -3.69 15.19
N ILE A 35 -7.08 -4.38 16.20
CA ILE A 35 -7.54 -4.29 17.60
C ILE A 35 -7.36 -2.87 18.12
N VAL A 36 -6.17 -2.28 17.97
CA VAL A 36 -5.90 -0.92 18.47
C VAL A 36 -6.80 0.10 17.77
N SER A 37 -6.98 -0.01 16.45
CA SER A 37 -7.91 0.86 15.70
C SER A 37 -9.35 0.72 16.22
N GLY A 38 -9.82 -0.51 16.42
CA GLY A 38 -11.16 -0.79 16.93
C GLY A 38 -11.40 -0.23 18.34
N LEU A 39 -10.42 -0.36 19.24
CA LEU A 39 -10.48 0.21 20.59
C LEU A 39 -10.53 1.74 20.55
N ILE A 40 -9.66 2.37 19.75
CA ILE A 40 -9.64 3.83 19.61
C ILE A 40 -11.00 4.33 19.08
N SER A 41 -11.53 3.71 18.02
CA SER A 41 -12.83 4.08 17.46
C SER A 41 -13.99 3.83 18.43
N GLY A 42 -13.95 2.74 19.20
CA GLY A 42 -14.97 2.45 20.22
C GLY A 42 -14.98 3.49 21.34
N ILE A 43 -13.81 3.85 21.87
CA ILE A 43 -13.68 4.90 22.91
C ILE A 43 -14.17 6.25 22.38
N ALA A 44 -13.83 6.62 21.15
CA ALA A 44 -14.27 7.88 20.55
C ALA A 44 -15.80 8.01 20.52
N GLN A 45 -16.52 6.91 20.26
CA GLN A 45 -17.98 6.91 20.22
C GLN A 45 -18.63 7.07 21.61
N LEU A 46 -17.94 6.71 22.69
CA LEU A 46 -18.42 6.89 24.07
C LEU A 46 -18.42 8.36 24.52
N LEU A 47 -17.68 9.24 23.82
CA LEU A 47 -17.62 10.68 24.13
C LEU A 47 -18.84 11.48 23.60
N GLY A 48 -19.81 10.80 22.97
CA GLY A 48 -21.01 11.38 22.39
C GLY A 48 -20.86 11.69 20.88
N PRO A 49 -21.97 11.84 20.13
CA PRO A 49 -21.93 11.83 18.66
C PRO A 49 -21.08 12.93 18.02
N ALA A 50 -21.18 14.18 18.53
CA ALA A 50 -20.44 15.31 17.97
C ALA A 50 -18.94 15.21 18.24
N VAL A 51 -18.55 14.88 19.49
CA VAL A 51 -17.14 14.72 19.88
C VAL A 51 -16.55 13.49 19.20
N GLY A 52 -17.30 12.39 19.14
CA GLY A 52 -16.91 11.15 18.48
C GLY A 52 -16.66 11.33 16.97
N ALA A 53 -17.47 12.13 16.29
CA ALA A 53 -17.24 12.47 14.87
C ALA A 53 -15.90 13.19 14.67
N ILE A 54 -15.63 14.24 15.45
CA ILE A 54 -14.36 14.99 15.37
C ILE A 54 -13.17 14.08 15.72
N ALA A 55 -13.28 13.31 16.79
CA ALA A 55 -12.24 12.37 17.21
C ALA A 55 -11.96 11.31 16.13
N SER A 56 -12.99 10.79 15.45
CA SER A 56 -12.83 9.80 14.39
C SER A 56 -12.01 10.33 13.21
N ILE A 57 -12.20 11.60 12.84
CA ILE A 57 -11.44 12.25 11.77
C ILE A 57 -9.97 12.39 12.19
N ALA A 58 -9.73 12.83 13.44
CA ALA A 58 -8.37 12.94 13.97
C ALA A 58 -7.66 11.58 14.00
N VAL A 59 -8.35 10.53 14.42
CA VAL A 59 -7.83 9.14 14.41
C VAL A 59 -7.51 8.70 12.99
N ALA A 60 -8.38 8.94 12.02
CA ALA A 60 -8.13 8.58 10.63
C ALA A 60 -6.87 9.26 10.07
N LEU A 61 -6.69 10.56 10.34
CA LEU A 61 -5.58 11.34 9.81
C LEU A 61 -4.24 11.11 10.52
N PHE A 62 -4.24 11.05 11.85
CA PHE A 62 -3.00 11.02 12.64
C PHE A 62 -2.61 9.64 13.15
N TYR A 63 -3.52 8.67 13.10
CA TYR A 63 -3.25 7.29 13.50
C TYR A 63 -3.35 6.32 12.31
N THR A 64 -4.51 6.25 11.64
CA THR A 64 -4.74 5.25 10.59
C THR A 64 -3.81 5.44 9.39
N ILE A 65 -3.72 6.67 8.86
CA ILE A 65 -2.86 6.96 7.70
C ILE A 65 -1.38 6.64 8.00
N PRO A 66 -0.75 7.17 9.07
CA PRO A 66 0.66 6.90 9.31
C PRO A 66 0.94 5.42 9.62
N VAL A 67 0.10 4.76 10.42
CA VAL A 67 0.27 3.32 10.70
C VAL A 67 0.16 2.50 9.42
N SER A 68 -0.78 2.82 8.53
CA SER A 68 -0.91 2.16 7.22
C SER A 68 0.36 2.32 6.38
N LEU A 69 0.91 3.54 6.29
CA LEU A 69 2.17 3.79 5.58
C LEU A 69 3.35 3.03 6.20
N GLY A 70 3.43 2.99 7.52
CA GLY A 70 4.49 2.26 8.21
C GLY A 70 4.41 0.74 7.98
N VAL A 71 3.20 0.18 8.00
CA VAL A 71 2.96 -1.23 7.63
C VAL A 71 3.36 -1.47 6.17
N GLN A 72 3.00 -0.58 5.25
CA GLN A 72 3.38 -0.67 3.85
C GLN A 72 4.89 -0.59 3.63
N ARG A 73 5.58 0.28 4.38
CA ARG A 73 7.04 0.37 4.42
C ARG A 73 7.67 -0.94 4.90
N MET A 74 7.08 -1.58 5.91
CA MET A 74 7.50 -2.90 6.38
C MET A 74 7.36 -3.97 5.28
N TYR A 75 6.25 -4.00 4.53
CA TYR A 75 6.10 -4.89 3.37
C TYR A 75 7.18 -4.64 2.32
N ILE A 76 7.38 -3.37 1.94
CA ILE A 76 8.37 -2.96 0.92
C ILE A 76 9.77 -3.40 1.31
N ARG A 77 10.22 -3.09 2.54
CA ARG A 77 11.55 -3.48 3.02
C ARG A 77 11.75 -4.98 3.09
N THR A 78 10.70 -5.72 3.47
CA THR A 78 10.78 -7.19 3.53
C THR A 78 10.88 -7.77 2.12
N ALA A 79 10.12 -7.25 1.16
CA ALA A 79 10.20 -7.63 -0.26
C ALA A 79 11.54 -7.25 -0.91
N GLN A 80 12.25 -6.28 -0.34
CA GLN A 80 13.62 -5.90 -0.72
C GLN A 80 14.68 -6.67 0.09
N GLY A 81 14.34 -7.75 0.79
CA GLY A 81 15.32 -8.57 1.51
C GLY A 81 15.96 -7.93 2.75
N CYS A 82 15.46 -6.77 3.22
CA CYS A 82 15.97 -6.10 4.42
C CYS A 82 15.51 -6.76 5.74
N GLY A 83 14.79 -7.89 5.66
CA GLY A 83 14.16 -8.55 6.79
C GLY A 83 12.92 -7.81 7.31
N VAL A 84 12.19 -8.45 8.23
CA VAL A 84 11.03 -7.84 8.90
C VAL A 84 11.51 -6.99 10.07
N ASN A 85 11.04 -5.74 10.10
CA ASN A 85 11.26 -4.84 11.21
C ASN A 85 9.96 -4.09 11.54
N THR A 86 9.35 -4.43 12.67
CA THR A 86 8.09 -3.82 13.13
C THR A 86 8.25 -2.36 13.56
N ASN A 87 9.46 -1.91 13.85
CA ASN A 87 9.71 -0.50 14.16
C ASN A 87 9.47 0.42 12.95
N GLU A 88 9.51 -0.14 11.73
CA GLU A 88 9.17 0.60 10.50
C GLU A 88 7.72 1.12 10.52
N ILE A 89 6.82 0.48 11.27
CA ILE A 89 5.43 0.94 11.44
C ILE A 89 5.38 2.35 12.02
N PHE A 90 6.27 2.66 12.97
CA PHE A 90 6.28 3.94 13.67
C PHE A 90 7.35 4.92 13.17
N ASN A 91 8.25 4.47 12.29
CA ASN A 91 9.32 5.32 11.75
C ASN A 91 8.78 6.53 10.97
N ILE A 92 7.59 6.42 10.39
CA ILE A 92 6.95 7.53 9.67
C ILE A 92 6.73 8.77 10.57
N TYR A 93 6.47 8.56 11.86
CA TYR A 93 6.31 9.65 12.83
C TYR A 93 7.63 10.38 13.12
N LYS A 94 8.77 9.72 12.87
CA LYS A 94 10.12 10.29 13.05
C LYS A 94 10.69 10.89 11.76
N SER A 95 9.98 10.78 10.64
CA SER A 95 10.48 11.16 9.31
C SER A 95 10.61 12.67 9.06
N GLY A 96 10.05 13.51 9.94
CA GLY A 96 9.95 14.96 9.73
C GLY A 96 8.96 15.40 8.64
N ASN A 97 8.52 14.48 7.78
CA ASN A 97 7.67 14.73 6.61
C ASN A 97 6.29 14.06 6.74
N LEU A 98 5.87 13.76 7.97
CA LEU A 98 4.58 13.13 8.25
C LEU A 98 3.41 13.88 7.63
N MET A 99 3.40 15.21 7.76
CA MET A 99 2.32 16.05 7.24
C MET A 99 2.24 15.98 5.71
N ASN A 100 3.38 15.91 5.03
CA ASN A 100 3.45 15.75 3.58
C ASN A 100 2.79 14.44 3.14
N ALA A 101 3.09 13.34 3.85
CA ALA A 101 2.48 12.03 3.61
C ALA A 101 0.97 12.01 3.89
N ILE A 102 0.53 12.58 5.01
CA ILE A 102 -0.89 12.72 5.35
C ILE A 102 -1.62 13.53 4.27
N LEU A 103 -1.04 14.66 3.84
CA LEU A 103 -1.64 15.52 2.82
C LEU A 103 -1.75 14.80 1.47
N ALA A 104 -0.72 14.06 1.05
CA ALA A 104 -0.76 13.29 -0.20
C ALA A 104 -1.91 12.26 -0.20
N LEU A 105 -2.09 11.52 0.91
CA LEU A 105 -3.13 10.50 1.06
C LEU A 105 -4.52 11.12 1.22
N PHE A 106 -4.62 12.25 1.91
CA PHE A 106 -5.85 13.02 1.98
C PHE A 106 -6.29 13.51 0.59
N LEU A 107 -5.37 14.09 -0.18
CA LEU A 107 -5.64 14.52 -1.56
C LEU A 107 -6.01 13.34 -2.46
N LYS A 108 -5.39 12.18 -2.26
CA LYS A 108 -5.73 10.94 -3.00
C LYS A 108 -7.16 10.54 -2.71
N GLY A 109 -7.53 10.50 -1.43
CA GLY A 109 -8.89 10.18 -0.99
C GLY A 109 -9.90 11.17 -1.54
N LEU A 110 -9.60 12.46 -1.42
CA LEU A 110 -10.43 13.55 -1.93
C LEU A 110 -10.66 13.41 -3.43
N PHE A 111 -9.61 13.34 -4.25
CA PHE A 111 -9.77 13.20 -5.70
C PHE A 111 -10.52 11.93 -6.09
N THR A 112 -10.23 10.81 -5.44
CA THR A 112 -10.95 9.55 -5.70
C THR A 112 -12.44 9.67 -5.39
N PHE A 113 -12.77 10.34 -4.27
CA PHE A 113 -14.16 10.63 -3.89
C PHE A 113 -14.86 11.53 -4.90
N LEU A 114 -14.23 12.64 -5.33
CA LEU A 114 -14.80 13.53 -6.36
C LEU A 114 -15.08 12.77 -7.67
N TRP A 115 -14.15 11.90 -8.10
CA TRP A 115 -14.36 11.08 -9.29
C TRP A 115 -15.50 10.07 -9.12
N SER A 116 -15.62 9.48 -7.93
CA SER A 116 -16.71 8.54 -7.63
C SER A 116 -18.08 9.22 -7.58
N LEU A 117 -18.13 10.49 -7.17
CA LEU A 117 -19.36 11.29 -7.13
C LEU A 117 -19.88 11.62 -8.53
N LEU A 118 -18.96 11.86 -9.48
CA LEU A 118 -19.33 12.10 -10.87
C LEU A 118 -19.90 10.83 -11.51
N PHE A 119 -19.17 9.71 -11.39
CA PHE A 119 -19.60 8.40 -11.87
C PHE A 119 -18.82 7.28 -11.15
N VAL A 120 -19.49 6.15 -10.90
CA VAL A 120 -18.89 4.99 -10.22
C VAL A 120 -17.69 4.41 -11.01
N ILE A 121 -17.83 4.22 -12.33
CA ILE A 121 -16.78 3.60 -13.17
C ILE A 121 -15.50 4.46 -13.22
N PRO A 122 -15.56 5.76 -13.56
CA PRO A 122 -14.42 6.67 -13.43
C PRO A 122 -13.79 6.70 -12.03
N GLY A 123 -14.59 6.63 -10.97
CA GLY A 123 -14.09 6.52 -9.59
C GLY A 123 -13.14 5.32 -9.41
N ILE A 124 -13.56 4.14 -9.85
CA ILE A 124 -12.75 2.90 -9.76
C ILE A 124 -11.45 3.04 -10.57
N ILE A 125 -11.54 3.52 -11.82
CA ILE A 125 -10.36 3.69 -12.69
C ILE A 125 -9.35 4.67 -12.08
N LYS A 126 -9.84 5.75 -11.45
CA LYS A 126 -8.98 6.74 -10.78
C LYS A 126 -8.40 6.22 -9.49
N GLY A 127 -9.14 5.40 -8.74
CA GLY A 127 -8.62 4.65 -7.59
C GLY A 127 -7.37 3.85 -7.95
N TYR A 128 -7.44 3.04 -9.03
CA TYR A 128 -6.25 2.30 -9.51
C TYR A 128 -5.14 3.22 -10.02
N SER A 129 -5.46 4.36 -10.62
CA SER A 129 -4.45 5.31 -11.11
C SER A 129 -3.60 5.90 -9.99
N TYR A 130 -4.12 5.95 -8.75
CA TYR A 130 -3.47 6.51 -7.57
C TYR A 130 -3.03 5.42 -6.57
N LEU A 131 -3.06 4.15 -6.97
CA LEU A 131 -2.72 3.01 -6.10
C LEU A 131 -1.27 3.09 -5.60
N LEU A 132 -0.34 3.56 -6.43
CA LEU A 132 1.10 3.55 -6.09
C LEU A 132 1.50 4.67 -5.12
N ILE A 133 0.65 5.67 -4.91
CA ILE A 133 0.96 6.82 -4.04
C ILE A 133 1.26 6.36 -2.62
N ASP A 134 0.48 5.42 -2.09
CA ASP A 134 0.66 4.92 -0.72
C ASP A 134 2.06 4.30 -0.54
N TYR A 135 2.50 3.51 -1.53
CA TYR A 135 3.82 2.88 -1.53
C TYR A 135 4.95 3.91 -1.63
N MET A 136 4.82 4.91 -2.52
CA MET A 136 5.82 5.97 -2.66
C MET A 136 5.97 6.83 -1.40
N MET A 137 4.84 7.20 -0.77
CA MET A 137 4.85 7.95 0.49
C MET A 137 5.37 7.11 1.67
N ALA A 138 5.19 5.79 1.63
CA ALA A 138 5.74 4.87 2.61
C ALA A 138 7.28 4.76 2.52
N GLU A 139 7.83 4.76 1.30
CA GLU A 139 9.28 4.76 1.07
C GLU A 139 9.90 6.12 1.38
N ASN A 140 9.40 7.16 0.72
CA ASN A 140 9.90 8.51 0.81
C ASN A 140 8.77 9.50 1.13
N PRO A 141 8.49 9.75 2.43
CA PRO A 141 7.48 10.72 2.82
C PRO A 141 7.86 12.17 2.47
N ALA A 142 9.10 12.45 2.05
CA ALA A 142 9.53 13.78 1.60
C ALA A 142 9.26 14.03 0.10
N LEU A 143 8.80 13.01 -0.65
CA LEU A 143 8.43 13.15 -2.05
C LEU A 143 7.30 14.16 -2.20
N ASP A 144 7.43 15.13 -3.12
CA ASP A 144 6.37 16.08 -3.40
C ASP A 144 5.06 15.37 -3.76
N GLN A 145 3.94 15.85 -3.22
CA GLN A 145 2.67 15.15 -3.39
C GLN A 145 2.26 15.15 -4.87
N SER A 146 2.38 16.29 -5.56
CA SER A 146 2.01 16.41 -6.97
C SER A 146 2.86 15.50 -7.84
N ARG A 147 4.15 15.39 -7.51
CA ARG A 147 5.08 14.46 -8.15
C ARG A 147 4.68 13.00 -7.93
N ALA A 148 4.27 12.62 -6.73
CA ALA A 148 3.76 11.27 -6.45
C ALA A 148 2.52 10.94 -7.31
N PHE A 149 1.59 11.88 -7.48
CA PHE A 149 0.44 11.72 -8.37
C PHE A 149 0.85 11.55 -9.84
N GLU A 150 1.84 12.33 -10.29
CA GLU A 150 2.35 12.26 -11.65
C GLU A 150 2.97 10.88 -11.94
N ILE A 151 3.91 10.46 -11.10
CA ILE A 151 4.59 9.16 -11.22
C ILE A 151 3.55 8.03 -11.18
N SER A 152 2.63 8.03 -10.20
CA SER A 152 1.60 6.98 -10.10
C SER A 152 0.75 6.91 -11.37
N LYS A 153 0.30 8.04 -11.91
CA LYS A 153 -0.51 8.06 -13.15
C LYS A 153 0.26 7.52 -14.34
N GLN A 154 1.54 7.86 -14.48
CA GLN A 154 2.37 7.44 -15.60
C GLN A 154 2.70 5.95 -15.52
N LEU A 155 3.07 5.44 -14.34
CA LEU A 155 3.35 4.01 -14.13
C LEU A 155 2.09 3.15 -14.25
N MET A 156 0.95 3.65 -13.79
CA MET A 156 -0.33 2.93 -13.90
C MET A 156 -0.93 3.01 -15.31
N TYR A 157 -0.45 3.88 -16.18
CA TYR A 157 -0.95 3.96 -17.56
C TYR A 157 -0.59 2.67 -18.33
N GLY A 158 -1.60 1.82 -18.55
CA GLY A 158 -1.45 0.46 -19.10
C GLY A 158 -1.52 -0.66 -18.07
N ASN A 159 -1.28 -0.37 -16.80
CA ASN A 159 -1.23 -1.36 -15.74
C ASN A 159 -2.44 -1.34 -14.79
N ARG A 160 -3.38 -0.37 -14.93
CA ARG A 160 -4.64 -0.31 -14.17
C ARG A 160 -5.43 -1.61 -14.25
N PHE A 161 -5.62 -2.14 -15.46
CA PHE A 161 -6.37 -3.37 -15.65
C PHE A 161 -5.61 -4.59 -15.08
N LYS A 162 -4.27 -4.57 -15.10
CA LYS A 162 -3.46 -5.61 -14.48
C LYS A 162 -3.63 -5.61 -12.96
N ALA A 163 -3.61 -4.44 -12.32
CA ALA A 163 -3.91 -4.33 -10.89
C ALA A 163 -5.33 -4.86 -10.57
N PHE A 164 -6.33 -4.48 -11.38
CA PHE A 164 -7.69 -5.01 -11.25
C PHE A 164 -7.75 -6.54 -11.36
N VAL A 165 -7.07 -7.13 -12.34
CA VAL A 165 -7.01 -8.59 -12.51
C VAL A 165 -6.31 -9.28 -11.33
N VAL A 166 -5.25 -8.66 -10.77
CA VAL A 166 -4.59 -9.17 -9.55
C VAL A 166 -5.60 -9.18 -8.39
N GLU A 167 -6.34 -8.08 -8.15
CA GLU A 167 -7.36 -8.06 -7.09
C GLU A 167 -8.50 -9.04 -7.34
N LEU A 168 -9.00 -9.11 -8.57
CA LEU A 168 -10.09 -10.01 -8.95
C LEU A 168 -9.69 -11.47 -8.73
N SER A 169 -8.42 -11.82 -8.92
CA SER A 169 -7.92 -13.17 -8.65
C SER A 169 -7.89 -13.55 -7.16
N PHE A 170 -8.19 -12.62 -6.26
CA PHE A 170 -8.41 -12.86 -4.83
C PHE A 170 -9.88 -12.83 -4.41
N ILE A 171 -10.82 -12.48 -5.31
CA ILE A 171 -12.23 -12.27 -4.96
C ILE A 171 -12.89 -13.51 -4.33
N GLY A 172 -12.53 -14.71 -4.81
CA GLY A 172 -13.05 -15.96 -4.24
C GLY A 172 -12.61 -16.17 -2.79
N TRP A 173 -11.34 -15.83 -2.47
CA TRP A 173 -10.82 -15.90 -1.11
C TRP A 173 -11.40 -14.81 -0.21
N GLN A 174 -11.65 -13.62 -0.75
CA GLN A 174 -12.33 -12.56 -0.03
C GLN A 174 -13.77 -12.95 0.32
N LEU A 175 -14.51 -13.54 -0.62
CA LEU A 175 -15.87 -14.02 -0.39
C LEU A 175 -15.90 -15.12 0.69
N LEU A 176 -14.96 -16.08 0.61
CA LEU A 176 -14.82 -17.12 1.63
C LEU A 176 -14.48 -16.51 3.01
N SER A 177 -13.63 -15.48 3.03
CA SER A 177 -13.29 -14.78 4.26
C SER A 177 -14.49 -14.08 4.89
N VAL A 178 -15.38 -13.50 4.08
CA VAL A 178 -16.64 -12.90 4.56
C VAL A 178 -17.55 -13.95 5.21
N LEU A 179 -17.65 -15.15 4.62
CA LEU A 179 -18.42 -16.26 5.21
C LEU A 179 -17.89 -16.71 6.57
N THR A 180 -16.60 -16.53 6.83
CA THR A 180 -15.98 -16.78 8.15
C THR A 180 -16.04 -15.59 9.12
N PHE A 181 -17.04 -14.70 8.96
CA PHE A 181 -17.17 -13.45 9.73
C PHE A 181 -15.92 -12.55 9.65
N GLY A 182 -15.21 -12.58 8.53
CA GLY A 182 -14.01 -11.76 8.30
C GLY A 182 -12.72 -12.34 8.87
N ILE A 183 -12.75 -13.47 9.58
CA ILE A 183 -11.53 -14.10 10.14
C ILE A 183 -10.54 -14.46 9.02
N GLY A 184 -11.03 -14.98 7.89
CA GLY A 184 -10.19 -15.26 6.72
C GLY A 184 -9.42 -14.05 6.19
N MET A 185 -9.92 -12.82 6.40
CA MET A 185 -9.23 -11.61 5.94
C MET A 185 -7.93 -11.37 6.70
N LEU A 186 -7.81 -11.81 7.96
CA LEU A 186 -6.58 -11.69 8.74
C LEU A 186 -5.42 -12.47 8.09
N PHE A 187 -5.74 -13.63 7.51
CA PHE A 187 -4.78 -14.49 6.83
C PHE A 187 -4.55 -14.06 5.37
N LEU A 188 -5.60 -13.57 4.71
CA LEU A 188 -5.54 -13.18 3.32
C LEU A 188 -4.80 -11.84 3.12
N THR A 189 -4.96 -10.90 4.05
CA THR A 189 -4.43 -9.53 3.95
C THR A 189 -2.91 -9.51 3.74
N PRO A 190 -2.07 -10.21 4.53
CA PRO A 190 -0.63 -10.21 4.29
C PRO A 190 -0.23 -10.68 2.91
N TYR A 191 -0.92 -11.70 2.41
CA TYR A 191 -0.64 -12.26 1.10
C TYR A 191 -1.04 -11.29 -0.04
N MET A 192 -2.21 -10.67 0.06
CA MET A 192 -2.65 -9.65 -0.89
C MET A 192 -1.74 -8.41 -0.88
N SER A 193 -1.44 -7.89 0.31
CA SER A 193 -0.58 -6.72 0.48
C SER A 193 0.82 -6.96 -0.08
N MET A 194 1.44 -8.11 0.23
CA MET A 194 2.75 -8.46 -0.32
C MET A 194 2.72 -8.64 -1.85
N THR A 195 1.64 -9.19 -2.40
CA THR A 195 1.46 -9.31 -3.87
C THR A 195 1.44 -7.93 -4.52
N MET A 196 0.73 -6.97 -3.94
CA MET A 196 0.69 -5.60 -4.44
C MET A 196 1.99 -4.82 -4.20
N THR A 197 2.73 -5.14 -3.13
CA THR A 197 4.08 -4.63 -2.93
C THR A 197 5.02 -5.08 -4.06
N HIS A 198 4.99 -6.35 -4.46
CA HIS A 198 5.76 -6.83 -5.61
C HIS A 198 5.30 -6.19 -6.93
N PHE A 199 3.99 -5.99 -7.11
CA PHE A 199 3.45 -5.25 -8.27
C PHE A 199 4.02 -3.83 -8.34
N TYR A 200 4.03 -3.13 -7.21
CA TYR A 200 4.60 -1.79 -7.12
C TYR A 200 6.12 -1.79 -7.38
N LEU A 201 6.88 -2.70 -6.78
CA LEU A 201 8.34 -2.76 -6.96
C LEU A 201 8.74 -3.01 -8.42
N GLU A 202 7.99 -3.87 -9.11
CA GLU A 202 8.17 -4.12 -10.54
C GLU A 202 7.90 -2.87 -11.39
N LEU A 203 6.80 -2.15 -11.11
CA LEU A 203 6.50 -0.90 -11.80
C LEU A 203 7.52 0.20 -11.48
N LYS A 204 8.01 0.25 -10.24
CA LYS A 204 9.05 1.18 -9.80
C LYS A 204 10.33 0.94 -10.58
N GLU A 205 10.76 -0.31 -10.71
CA GLU A 205 11.96 -0.70 -11.47
C GLU A 205 11.89 -0.23 -12.92
N ARG A 206 10.79 -0.57 -13.60
CA ARG A 206 10.56 -0.13 -14.98
C ARG A 206 10.47 1.39 -15.09
N GLY A 207 9.87 2.05 -14.10
CA GLY A 207 9.78 3.50 -13.99
C GLY A 207 11.13 4.19 -13.89
N ILE A 208 12.08 3.59 -13.17
CA ILE A 208 13.47 4.04 -13.09
C ILE A 208 14.16 3.86 -14.45
N HIS A 209 14.07 2.67 -15.06
CA HIS A 209 14.70 2.40 -16.36
C HIS A 209 14.17 3.28 -17.50
N ALA A 210 12.89 3.64 -17.45
CA ALA A 210 12.26 4.52 -18.43
C ALA A 210 12.47 6.01 -18.15
N GLY A 211 13.17 6.39 -17.07
CA GLY A 211 13.40 7.78 -16.68
C GLY A 211 12.15 8.51 -16.17
N ILE A 212 11.08 7.79 -15.85
CA ILE A 212 9.86 8.36 -15.25
C ILE A 212 10.13 8.76 -13.80
N ILE A 213 10.79 7.89 -13.05
CA ILE A 213 11.27 8.17 -11.70
C ILE A 213 12.68 8.72 -11.84
N ARG A 214 12.94 9.91 -11.31
CA ARG A 214 14.22 10.62 -11.46
C ARG A 214 15.04 10.56 -10.16
N PRO A 215 16.38 10.62 -10.20
CA PRO A 215 17.21 10.46 -9.01
C PRO A 215 16.86 11.41 -7.86
N ASP A 216 16.42 12.62 -8.17
CA ASP A 216 15.95 13.65 -7.23
C ASP A 216 14.61 13.31 -6.54
N ASP A 217 13.81 12.39 -7.10
CA ASP A 217 12.60 11.87 -6.45
C ASP A 217 12.94 11.01 -5.20
N ASN A 218 14.22 10.65 -5.01
CA ASN A 218 14.74 9.88 -3.86
C ASN A 218 14.07 8.50 -3.66
N LEU A 219 13.57 7.87 -4.73
CA LEU A 219 12.98 6.52 -4.72
C LEU A 219 13.97 5.40 -5.10
N TYR A 220 15.21 5.77 -5.45
CA TYR A 220 16.28 4.87 -5.94
C TYR A 220 16.95 4.07 -4.83
N ALA A 221 17.16 4.71 -3.68
CA ALA A 221 18.04 4.23 -2.60
C ALA A 221 17.62 2.87 -2.02
N VAL A 222 16.36 2.46 -2.24
CA VAL A 222 15.80 1.24 -1.66
C VAL A 222 15.77 0.07 -2.65
N GLN A 223 16.03 0.31 -3.95
CA GLN A 223 15.87 -0.70 -5.00
C GLN A 223 17.18 -1.36 -5.45
N ALA A 224 18.31 -0.64 -5.40
CA ALA A 224 19.51 -0.97 -6.18
C ALA A 224 20.31 -2.20 -5.75
N SER A 225 20.10 -2.79 -4.56
CA SER A 225 20.95 -3.91 -4.10
C SER A 225 20.27 -5.28 -4.00
N ASN A 226 18.95 -5.35 -3.82
CA ASN A 226 18.34 -6.59 -3.33
C ASN A 226 17.13 -7.11 -4.13
N TYR A 227 16.46 -6.31 -4.97
CA TYR A 227 15.23 -6.78 -5.65
C TYR A 227 15.52 -7.68 -6.86
N SER A 228 16.54 -7.36 -7.68
CA SER A 228 16.90 -8.22 -8.83
C SER A 228 17.65 -9.50 -8.42
N GLN A 229 18.31 -9.51 -7.27
CA GLN A 229 19.03 -10.70 -6.76
C GLN A 229 18.12 -11.70 -6.01
N ASN A 230 16.97 -11.27 -5.48
CA ASN A 230 16.05 -12.12 -4.72
C ASN A 230 14.74 -12.42 -5.46
N GLY A 231 14.59 -11.98 -6.71
CA GLY A 231 13.53 -12.45 -7.59
C GLY A 231 13.80 -13.91 -7.96
N PRO A 232 12.80 -14.80 -7.99
CA PRO A 232 13.03 -16.15 -8.50
C PRO A 232 13.55 -16.03 -9.94
N GLU A 233 14.71 -16.61 -10.21
CA GLU A 233 15.21 -16.81 -11.57
C GLU A 233 14.27 -17.81 -12.25
N PHE A 234 13.38 -17.30 -13.10
CA PHE A 234 12.59 -18.14 -13.98
C PHE A 234 13.38 -18.31 -15.28
N ASN A 235 14.09 -19.43 -15.38
CA ASN A 235 14.55 -19.99 -16.66
C ASN A 235 13.36 -20.44 -17.51
#